data_AF-A0A0J7K1S9-F1
#
_entry.id   AF-A0A0J7K1S9-F1
#
_cell.length_a   1.000
_cell.length_b   1.000
_cell.length_c   1.000
_cell.angle_alpha   90.00
_cell.angle_beta   90.00
_cell.angle_gamma   90.00
#
_symmetry.space_group_name_H-M   'P 1'
#
loop_
_entity.id
_entity.type
_entity.pdbx_description
1 polymer ?
#
loop_
_entity_poly.entity_id
_entity_poly.type
_entity_poly.pdbx_seq_one_letter_code
_entity_poly.pdbx_strand_id
1 'polypeptide(L)'
;MFEAWEKRVKSLRDAYGLTDDLARIMIGSRLKGKAQEWFHSNPNYTEITTDELLVELKNMFFHKPSKVHSRRQFEQRTWRRDETFNKYLHQKVIMGNRIKIDEDEMTEYIIEGIPDPMLRDQARVERLRIRRALLKAFERVSLRGRSQQGPQRNARNNGCKEAARGKLEMRRKA
;
A
#
# COMPACT_ATOMS: atom_id res chain seq x y z
N MET A 1 6.08 14.21 4.14
CA MET A 1 5.71 13.93 5.54
C MET A 1 6.17 15.07 6.42
N PHE A 2 7.44 15.47 6.35
CA PHE A 2 7.95 16.68 6.99
C PHE A 2 7.19 17.95 6.58
N GLU A 3 7.01 18.20 5.27
CA GLU A 3 6.32 19.41 4.77
C GLU A 3 4.90 19.61 5.33
N ALA A 4 4.14 18.52 5.50
CA ALA A 4 2.79 18.59 6.08
C ALA A 4 2.83 18.86 7.60
N TRP A 5 3.84 18.31 8.28
CA TRP A 5 4.09 18.57 9.70
C TRP A 5 4.56 20.02 9.91
N GLU A 6 5.51 20.49 9.11
CA GLU A 6 6.02 21.87 9.10
C GLU A 6 4.87 22.87 8.88
N LYS A 7 4.01 22.63 7.88
CA LYS A 7 2.84 23.45 7.64
C LYS A 7 1.90 23.48 8.85
N ARG A 8 1.71 22.34 9.53
CA ARG A 8 0.89 22.27 10.74
C ARG A 8 1.51 23.04 11.91
N VAL A 9 2.83 22.96 12.09
CA VAL A 9 3.56 23.73 13.12
C VAL A 9 3.43 25.23 12.85
N LYS A 10 3.66 25.67 11.60
CA LYS A 10 3.49 27.08 11.19
C LYS A 10 2.05 27.55 11.42
N SER A 11 1.06 26.76 11.00
CA SER A 11 -0.35 27.10 11.24
C SER A 11 -0.69 27.23 12.73
N LEU A 12 -0.07 26.43 13.61
CA LEU A 12 -0.27 26.54 15.05
C LEU A 12 0.43 27.77 15.64
N ARG A 13 1.66 28.08 15.19
CA ARG A 13 2.35 29.31 15.57
C ARG A 13 1.50 30.53 15.23
N ASP A 14 0.98 30.57 14.00
CA ASP A 14 0.17 31.68 13.50
C ASP A 14 -1.17 31.78 14.24
N ALA A 15 -1.86 30.66 14.46
CA ALA A 15 -3.17 30.63 15.12
C ALA A 15 -3.12 31.10 16.58
N TYR A 16 -2.02 30.83 17.29
CA TYR A 16 -1.84 31.20 18.69
C TYR A 16 -0.96 32.44 18.87
N GLY A 17 -0.47 33.07 17.79
CA GLY A 17 0.43 34.22 17.85
C GLY A 17 1.70 33.94 18.66
N LEU A 18 2.24 32.72 18.55
CA LEU A 18 3.37 32.30 19.40
C LEU A 18 4.63 33.08 19.03
N THR A 19 5.31 33.60 20.06
CA THR A 19 6.68 34.10 19.92
C THR A 19 7.62 32.96 19.54
N ASP A 20 8.78 33.30 18.98
CA ASP A 20 9.76 32.31 18.55
C ASP A 20 10.19 31.39 19.71
N ASP A 21 10.40 31.95 20.90
CA ASP A 21 10.78 31.16 22.08
C ASP A 21 9.71 30.13 22.46
N LEU A 22 8.44 30.54 22.48
CA LEU A 22 7.31 29.66 22.79
C LEU A 22 7.10 28.61 21.70
N ALA A 23 7.28 28.99 20.43
CA ALA A 23 7.18 28.08 19.30
C ALA A 23 8.30 27.02 19.33
N ARG A 24 9.54 27.39 19.69
CA ARG A 24 10.65 26.43 19.87
C ARG A 24 10.37 25.44 21.01
N ILE A 25 9.90 25.92 22.15
CA ILE A 25 9.51 25.05 23.28
C ILE A 25 8.40 24.09 22.85
N MET A 26 7.39 24.59 22.15
CA MET A 26 6.29 23.79 21.62
C MET A 26 6.79 22.72 20.64
N ILE A 27 7.69 23.05 19.72
CA ILE A 27 8.32 22.09 18.81
C ILE A 27 9.08 21.03 19.61
N GLY A 28 9.96 21.43 20.54
CA GLY A 28 10.74 20.52 21.39
C GLY A 28 9.87 19.52 22.15
N SER A 29 8.74 19.97 22.71
CA SER A 29 7.78 19.11 23.41
C SER A 29 7.05 18.09 22.53
N ARG A 30 6.99 18.34 21.21
CA ARG A 30 6.29 17.50 20.23
C ARG A 30 7.22 16.49 19.55
N LEU A 31 8.53 16.72 19.56
CA LEU A 31 9.52 15.78 19.05
C LEU A 31 9.56 14.52 19.93
N LYS A 32 9.88 13.39 19.32
CA LYS A 32 9.97 12.09 20.01
C LYS A 32 11.18 11.30 19.53
N GLY A 33 11.73 10.46 20.40
CA GLY A 33 12.83 9.55 20.08
C GLY A 33 14.07 10.32 19.62
N LYS A 34 14.68 9.89 18.50
CA LYS A 34 15.93 10.46 17.97
C LYS A 34 15.86 11.95 17.62
N ALA A 35 14.69 12.46 17.24
CA ALA A 35 14.52 13.90 16.98
C ALA A 35 14.58 14.72 18.27
N GLN A 36 14.10 14.16 19.39
CA GLN A 36 14.15 14.82 20.69
C GLN A 36 15.57 14.78 21.26
N GLU A 37 16.26 13.63 21.17
CA GLU A 37 17.68 13.51 21.56
C GLU A 37 18.56 14.52 20.80
N TRP A 38 18.36 14.65 19.49
CA TRP A 38 19.07 15.63 18.65
C TRP A 38 18.76 17.08 19.03
N PHE A 39 17.51 17.40 19.36
CA PHE A 39 17.14 18.76 19.79
C PHE A 39 17.84 19.14 21.11
N HIS A 40 17.99 18.19 22.04
CA HIS A 40 18.66 18.42 23.31
C HIS A 40 20.19 18.30 23.24
N SER A 41 20.77 17.77 22.16
CA SER A 41 22.22 17.60 22.05
C SER A 41 22.99 18.90 21.82
N ASN A 42 22.31 19.95 21.34
CA ASN A 42 22.94 21.25 21.08
C ASN A 42 22.10 22.38 21.68
N PRO A 43 22.62 23.10 22.70
CA PRO A 43 21.90 24.20 23.34
C PRO A 43 21.62 25.36 22.37
N ASN A 44 22.40 25.51 21.30
CA ASN A 44 22.22 26.59 20.32
C ASN A 44 20.86 26.52 19.60
N TYR A 45 20.23 25.34 19.56
CA TYR A 45 18.87 25.21 19.01
C TYR A 45 17.80 25.94 19.84
N THR A 46 18.12 26.36 21.06
CA THR A 46 17.24 27.19 21.89
C THR A 46 17.36 28.68 21.60
N GLU A 47 18.39 29.11 20.85
CA GLU A 47 18.71 30.52 20.57
C GLU A 47 18.38 30.95 19.13
N ILE A 48 18.36 30.02 18.18
CA ILE A 48 18.01 30.28 16.77
C ILE A 48 16.53 30.61 16.59
N THR A 49 16.13 31.16 15.45
CA THR A 49 14.71 31.40 15.15
C THR A 49 13.92 30.10 14.93
N THR A 50 12.59 30.18 15.03
CA THR A 50 11.73 29.01 14.77
C THR A 50 11.89 28.50 13.34
N ASP A 51 12.05 29.41 12.37
CA ASP A 51 12.20 29.05 10.97
C ASP A 51 13.56 28.39 10.68
N GLU A 52 14.64 28.86 11.31
CA GLU A 52 15.95 28.19 11.26
C GLU A 52 15.91 26.80 11.88
N LEU A 53 15.23 26.64 13.03
CA LEU A 53 15.06 25.33 13.66
C LEU A 53 14.32 24.34 12.74
N LEU A 54 13.31 24.81 12.00
CA LEU A 54 12.60 23.98 11.02
C LEU A 54 13.50 23.59 9.84
N VAL A 55 14.40 24.47 9.40
CA VAL A 55 15.38 24.15 8.36
C VAL A 55 16.36 23.08 8.84
N GLU A 56 16.90 23.21 10.05
CA GLU A 56 17.83 22.23 10.62
C GLU A 56 17.18 20.85 10.82
N LEU A 57 15.94 20.83 11.35
CA LEU A 57 15.15 19.59 11.45
C LEU A 57 14.92 18.92 10.09
N LYS A 58 14.68 19.73 9.06
CA LYS A 58 14.52 19.23 7.68
C LYS A 58 15.82 18.62 7.17
N ASN A 59 16.95 19.30 7.38
CA ASN A 59 18.25 18.83 6.91
C ASN A 59 18.66 17.52 7.59
N MET A 60 18.41 17.40 8.89
CA MET A 60 18.78 16.22 9.68
C MET A 60 17.86 15.01 9.44
N PHE A 61 16.54 15.22 9.37
CA PHE A 61 15.57 14.12 9.40
C PHE A 61 14.77 13.93 8.10
N PHE A 62 14.80 14.89 7.18
CA PHE A 62 14.03 14.81 5.95
C PHE A 62 14.92 14.58 4.73
N HIS A 63 15.04 13.31 4.36
CA HIS A 63 15.51 12.92 3.03
C HIS A 63 14.29 12.70 2.13
N LYS A 64 14.19 13.48 1.06
CA LYS A 64 13.08 13.35 0.11
C LYS A 64 13.21 12.00 -0.60
N PRO A 65 12.28 11.05 -0.38
CA PRO A 65 12.32 9.79 -1.12
C PRO A 65 12.14 10.08 -2.61
N SER A 66 12.81 9.30 -3.47
CA SER A 66 12.64 9.42 -4.91
C SER A 66 11.16 9.38 -5.28
N LYS A 67 10.70 10.38 -6.06
CA LYS A 67 9.32 10.45 -6.55
C LYS A 67 8.94 9.18 -7.31
N VAL A 68 9.88 8.66 -8.10
CA VAL A 68 9.73 7.42 -8.86
C VAL A 68 9.53 6.24 -7.92
N HIS A 69 10.33 6.14 -6.87
CA HIS A 69 10.19 5.06 -5.88
C HIS A 69 8.83 5.13 -5.16
N SER A 70 8.39 6.32 -4.77
CA SER A 70 7.10 6.53 -4.11
C SER A 70 5.92 6.17 -5.02
N ARG A 71 6.01 6.52 -6.31
CA ARG A 71 5.01 6.14 -7.33
C ARG A 71 4.97 4.63 -7.53
N ARG A 72 6.14 3.99 -7.66
CA ARG A 72 6.24 2.55 -7.85
C ARG A 72 5.67 1.76 -6.66
N GLN A 73 5.95 2.21 -5.42
CA GLN A 73 5.33 1.61 -4.23
C GLN A 73 3.81 1.79 -4.21
N PHE A 74 3.33 2.97 -4.62
CA PHE A 74 1.90 3.22 -4.71
C PHE A 74 1.23 2.29 -5.73
N GLU A 75 1.78 2.14 -6.93
CA GLU A 75 1.26 1.26 -7.98
C GLU A 75 1.26 -0.21 -7.53
N GLN A 76 2.36 -0.68 -6.93
CA GLN A 76 2.51 -2.05 -6.44
C GLN A 76 1.60 -2.40 -5.25
N ARG A 77 1.01 -1.41 -4.59
CA ARG A 77 0.14 -1.66 -3.42
C ARG A 77 -1.18 -2.27 -3.86
N THR A 78 -1.30 -3.58 -3.71
CA THR A 78 -2.53 -4.37 -3.94
C THR A 78 -3.19 -4.77 -2.63
N TRP A 79 -4.50 -4.96 -2.61
CA TRP A 79 -5.24 -5.41 -1.42
C TRP A 79 -4.79 -6.83 -1.02
N ARG A 80 -4.31 -6.98 0.22
CA ARG A 80 -3.84 -8.26 0.75
C ARG A 80 -4.97 -9.05 1.41
N ARG A 81 -4.81 -10.37 1.49
CA ARG A 81 -5.82 -11.28 2.06
C ARG A 81 -5.94 -11.18 3.58
N ASP A 82 -4.88 -10.76 4.24
CA ASP A 82 -4.75 -10.62 5.70
C ASP A 82 -5.24 -9.25 6.22
N GLU A 83 -5.83 -8.41 5.37
CA GLU A 83 -6.32 -7.10 5.76
C GLU A 83 -7.73 -6.82 5.25
N THR A 84 -8.44 -5.92 5.93
CA THR A 84 -9.73 -5.40 5.46
C THR A 84 -9.53 -4.44 4.30
N PHE A 85 -10.54 -4.34 3.43
CA PHE A 85 -10.53 -3.37 2.34
C PHE A 85 -10.38 -1.92 2.85
N ASN A 86 -10.96 -1.61 4.00
CA ASN A 86 -10.84 -0.31 4.65
C ASN A 86 -9.36 0.03 4.94
N LYS A 87 -8.61 -0.89 5.56
CA LYS A 87 -7.18 -0.70 5.85
C LYS A 87 -6.36 -0.50 4.56
N TYR A 88 -6.64 -1.30 3.53
CA TYR A 88 -6.04 -1.15 2.21
C TYR A 88 -6.30 0.24 1.62
N LEU A 89 -7.56 0.66 1.58
CA LEU A 89 -7.98 1.94 1.00
C LEU A 89 -7.34 3.11 1.72
N HIS A 90 -7.37 3.14 3.05
CA HIS A 90 -6.77 4.23 3.82
C HIS A 90 -5.27 4.36 3.53
N GLN A 91 -4.55 3.23 3.49
CA GLN A 91 -3.13 3.25 3.15
C GLN A 91 -2.90 3.73 1.71
N LYS A 92 -3.68 3.23 0.75
CA LYS A 92 -3.58 3.63 -0.67
C LYS A 92 -3.81 5.13 -0.84
N VAL A 93 -4.81 5.70 -0.16
CA VAL A 93 -5.09 7.14 -0.13
C VAL A 93 -3.93 7.93 0.47
N ILE A 94 -3.39 7.49 1.61
CA ILE A 94 -2.22 8.15 2.23
C ILE A 94 -1.03 8.15 1.28
N MET A 95 -0.81 7.06 0.54
CA MET A 95 0.26 6.95 -0.44
C MET A 95 0.01 7.86 -1.65
N GLY A 96 -1.20 7.89 -2.20
CA GLY A 96 -1.53 8.74 -3.35
C GLY A 96 -1.50 10.24 -3.02
N ASN A 97 -1.89 10.63 -1.81
CA ASN A 97 -1.73 12.02 -1.33
C ASN A 97 -0.25 12.46 -1.29
N ARG A 98 0.69 11.53 -1.06
CA ARG A 98 2.14 11.84 -1.06
C ARG A 98 2.68 12.13 -2.47
N ILE A 99 2.06 11.55 -3.49
CA ILE A 99 2.45 11.73 -4.90
C ILE A 99 1.53 12.67 -5.67
N LYS A 100 0.53 13.26 -5.01
CA LYS A 100 -0.45 14.21 -5.57
C LYS A 100 -1.20 13.64 -6.78
N ILE A 101 -1.80 12.46 -6.59
CA ILE A 101 -2.70 11.85 -7.59
C ILE A 101 -4.09 12.48 -7.49
N ASP A 102 -4.70 12.75 -8.64
CA ASP A 102 -6.07 13.25 -8.75
C ASP A 102 -7.09 12.23 -8.25
N GLU A 103 -8.27 12.68 -7.81
CA GLU A 103 -9.26 11.79 -7.19
C GLU A 103 -9.82 10.75 -8.18
N ASP A 104 -9.98 11.12 -9.45
CA ASP A 104 -10.42 10.21 -10.50
C ASP A 104 -9.37 9.12 -10.76
N GLU A 105 -8.10 9.51 -10.89
CA GLU A 105 -6.97 8.58 -11.04
C GLU A 105 -6.83 7.67 -9.81
N MET A 106 -6.97 8.23 -8.61
CA MET A 106 -6.90 7.49 -7.34
C MET A 106 -7.90 6.33 -7.34
N THR A 107 -9.12 6.59 -7.81
CA THR A 107 -10.20 5.59 -7.86
C THR A 107 -9.83 4.43 -8.80
N GLU A 108 -9.27 4.73 -9.97
CA GLU A 108 -8.79 3.70 -10.91
C GLU A 108 -7.67 2.86 -10.29
N TYR A 109 -6.67 3.49 -9.65
CA TYR A 109 -5.56 2.78 -9.00
C TYR A 109 -5.99 1.92 -7.79
N ILE A 110 -7.08 2.29 -7.11
CA ILE A 110 -7.68 1.47 -6.06
C ILE A 110 -8.31 0.21 -6.67
N ILE A 111 -9.04 0.36 -7.77
CA ILE A 111 -9.71 -0.75 -8.47
C ILE A 111 -8.66 -1.72 -9.04
N GLU A 112 -7.61 -1.21 -9.69
CA GLU A 112 -6.51 -2.05 -10.22
C GLU A 112 -5.80 -2.85 -9.13
N GLY A 113 -5.71 -2.31 -7.92
CA GLY A 113 -5.07 -2.99 -6.81
C GLY A 113 -5.91 -4.11 -6.18
N ILE A 114 -7.15 -4.35 -6.62
CA ILE A 114 -7.97 -5.48 -6.19
C ILE A 114 -7.46 -6.76 -6.89
N PRO A 115 -7.05 -7.81 -6.16
CA PRO A 115 -6.48 -9.02 -6.77
C PRO A 115 -7.53 -9.92 -7.45
N ASP A 116 -8.79 -9.85 -7.02
CA ASP A 116 -9.88 -10.66 -7.58
C ASP A 116 -10.49 -9.97 -8.82
N PRO A 117 -10.40 -10.58 -10.01
CA PRO A 117 -10.97 -10.01 -11.24
C PRO A 117 -12.48 -9.76 -11.15
N MET A 118 -13.25 -10.63 -10.48
CA MET A 118 -14.70 -10.47 -10.38
C MET A 118 -15.05 -9.23 -9.55
N LEU A 119 -14.34 -9.00 -8.46
CA LEU A 119 -14.52 -7.82 -7.61
C LEU A 119 -14.06 -6.53 -8.33
N ARG A 120 -13.01 -6.63 -9.14
CA ARG A 120 -12.54 -5.52 -9.98
C ARG A 120 -13.57 -5.16 -11.04
N ASP A 121 -14.13 -6.14 -11.72
CA ASP A 121 -15.15 -5.93 -12.75
C ASP A 121 -16.44 -5.37 -12.13
N GLN A 122 -16.86 -5.87 -10.96
CA GLN A 122 -17.98 -5.31 -10.21
C GLN A 122 -17.76 -3.83 -9.89
N ALA A 123 -16.56 -3.45 -9.42
CA ALA A 123 -16.24 -2.06 -9.13
C ALA A 123 -16.28 -1.15 -10.37
N ARG A 124 -15.85 -1.66 -11.54
CA ARG A 124 -15.91 -0.94 -12.82
C ARG A 124 -17.35 -0.78 -13.32
N VAL A 125 -18.15 -1.85 -13.24
CA VAL A 125 -19.54 -1.88 -13.72
C VAL A 125 -20.45 -1.00 -12.87
N GLU A 126 -20.29 -1.02 -11.55
CA GLU A 126 -21.09 -0.18 -10.65
C GLU A 126 -20.76 1.32 -10.74
N ARG A 127 -19.78 1.72 -11.58
CA ARG A 127 -19.32 3.11 -11.75
C ARG A 127 -19.16 3.80 -10.40
N LEU A 128 -18.52 3.13 -9.45
CA LEU A 128 -18.22 3.68 -8.14
C LEU A 128 -17.09 4.71 -8.28
N ARG A 129 -17.39 5.82 -8.99
CA ARG A 129 -16.50 6.96 -9.23
C ARG A 129 -16.16 7.70 -7.93
N ILE A 130 -16.88 7.39 -6.86
CA ILE A 130 -16.76 8.04 -5.56
C ILE A 130 -16.24 7.03 -4.56
N ARG A 131 -15.09 7.35 -3.96
CA ARG A 131 -14.41 6.56 -2.91
C ARG A 131 -15.32 6.09 -1.77
N ARG A 132 -16.30 6.90 -1.38
CA ARG A 132 -17.27 6.57 -0.31
C ARG A 132 -18.20 5.44 -0.71
N ALA A 133 -18.52 5.33 -2.00
CA ALA A 133 -19.34 4.25 -2.54
C ALA A 133 -18.55 2.92 -2.57
N LEU A 134 -17.26 2.97 -2.94
CA LEU A 134 -16.35 1.83 -2.83
C LEU A 134 -16.22 1.32 -1.38
N LEU A 135 -16.07 2.22 -0.40
CA LEU A 135 -16.02 1.83 1.00
C LEU A 135 -17.26 1.05 1.44
N LYS A 136 -18.45 1.55 1.09
CA LYS A 136 -19.71 0.94 1.48
C LYS A 136 -19.94 -0.42 0.79
N ALA A 137 -19.55 -0.55 -0.48
CA ALA A 137 -19.71 -1.78 -1.25
C ALA A 137 -18.77 -2.90 -0.77
N PHE A 138 -17.53 -2.56 -0.41
CA PHE A 138 -16.49 -3.53 -0.06
C PHE A 138 -16.29 -3.73 1.45
N GLU A 139 -17.07 -3.06 2.30
CA GLU A 139 -16.98 -3.19 3.76
C GLU A 139 -17.19 -4.62 4.26
N ARG A 140 -18.07 -5.38 3.59
CA ARG A 140 -18.41 -6.77 3.95
C ARG A 140 -17.66 -7.83 3.13
N VAL A 141 -16.87 -7.40 2.15
CA VAL A 141 -16.17 -8.31 1.25
C VAL A 141 -14.83 -8.68 1.88
N SER A 142 -14.60 -9.98 2.05
CA SER A 142 -13.30 -10.53 2.43
C SER A 142 -12.78 -11.35 1.27
N LEU A 143 -11.49 -11.20 0.94
CA LEU A 143 -10.83 -11.98 -0.10
C LEU A 143 -10.83 -13.46 0.33
N ARG A 144 -11.83 -14.23 -0.12
CA ARG A 144 -11.89 -15.67 0.14
C ARG A 144 -10.61 -16.29 -0.40
N GLY A 145 -9.91 -17.06 0.44
CA GLY A 145 -8.80 -17.88 -0.02
C GLY A 145 -9.32 -18.78 -1.14
N ARG A 146 -8.64 -18.76 -2.30
CA ARG A 146 -8.84 -19.75 -3.35
C ARG A 146 -8.51 -21.11 -2.74
N SER A 147 -9.50 -21.79 -2.16
CA SER A 147 -9.41 -23.21 -1.82
C SER A 147 -9.06 -23.91 -3.13
N GLN A 148 -8.02 -24.73 -3.06
CA GLN A 148 -7.48 -25.51 -4.14
C GLN A 148 -8.62 -26.12 -4.99
N GLN A 149 -8.75 -25.69 -6.25
CA GLN A 149 -9.35 -26.56 -7.26
C GLN A 149 -8.31 -27.67 -7.48
N GLY A 150 -8.43 -28.75 -6.71
CA GLY A 150 -7.68 -29.97 -6.96
C GLY A 150 -8.05 -30.51 -8.35
N PRO A 151 -7.09 -31.04 -9.12
CA PRO A 151 -7.40 -31.63 -10.42
C PRO A 151 -8.08 -32.98 -10.18
N GLN A 152 -9.41 -33.02 -10.20
CA GLN A 152 -10.12 -34.29 -10.24
C GLN A 152 -10.04 -34.85 -11.66
N ARG A 153 -9.00 -35.68 -11.83
CA ARG A 153 -8.75 -36.62 -12.92
C ARG A 153 -10.05 -37.13 -13.55
N ASN A 154 -10.26 -36.78 -14.82
CA ASN A 154 -11.16 -37.52 -15.71
C ASN A 154 -10.57 -38.93 -15.92
N ALA A 155 -11.03 -39.90 -15.13
CA ALA A 155 -10.84 -41.31 -15.43
C ALA A 155 -11.96 -41.73 -16.40
N ARG A 156 -11.69 -41.67 -17.71
CA ARG A 156 -12.50 -42.38 -18.71
C ARG A 156 -11.64 -42.84 -19.88
N ASN A 157 -11.72 -44.15 -20.11
CA ASN A 157 -11.35 -44.90 -21.31
C ASN A 157 -9.87 -45.03 -21.68
N ASN A 158 -9.32 -46.22 -21.39
CA ASN A 158 -8.64 -47.00 -22.42
C ASN A 158 -8.53 -48.47 -22.01
N GLY A 159 -9.38 -49.29 -22.61
CA GLY A 159 -9.41 -50.74 -22.42
C GLY A 159 -9.93 -51.46 -23.67
N CYS A 160 -9.34 -51.17 -24.82
CA CYS A 160 -9.45 -52.03 -25.99
C CYS A 160 -8.13 -51.97 -26.76
N LYS A 161 -7.22 -52.91 -26.48
CA LYS A 161 -6.12 -53.24 -27.37
C LYS A 161 -6.21 -54.73 -27.68
N GLU A 162 -6.75 -54.92 -28.88
CA GLU A 162 -6.89 -56.12 -29.65
C GLU A 162 -5.55 -56.84 -29.83
N ALA A 163 -5.63 -58.16 -29.79
CA ALA A 163 -4.53 -59.10 -29.86
C ALA A 163 -3.98 -59.20 -31.28
N ALA A 164 -2.68 -58.97 -31.45
CA ALA A 164 -1.91 -59.43 -32.60
C ALA A 164 -0.42 -59.57 -32.22
N ARG A 165 -0.07 -60.71 -31.62
CA ARG A 165 1.31 -61.23 -31.58
C ARG A 165 1.30 -62.70 -31.98
N GLY A 166 1.24 -62.95 -33.28
CA GLY A 166 1.92 -64.10 -33.88
C GLY A 166 3.34 -63.65 -34.26
N LYS A 167 4.37 -64.48 -34.27
CA LYS A 167 4.51 -65.93 -34.12
C LYS A 167 6.02 -66.19 -34.01
N LEU A 168 6.36 -67.49 -33.92
CA LEU A 168 7.70 -68.12 -33.96
C LEU A 168 8.42 -68.20 -32.61
N GLU A 169 8.92 -69.35 -32.17
CA GLU A 169 8.93 -70.71 -32.71
C GLU A 169 9.64 -71.58 -31.67
N MET A 170 9.17 -72.82 -31.46
CA MET A 170 9.99 -74.02 -31.21
C MET A 170 9.16 -75.10 -30.53
N ARG A 171 8.66 -76.07 -31.30
CA ARG A 171 9.21 -77.44 -31.33
C ARG A 171 8.30 -78.43 -32.06
N ARG A 172 8.83 -78.95 -33.17
CA ARG A 172 9.05 -80.38 -33.50
C ARG A 172 7.89 -81.40 -33.41
N LYS A 173 7.88 -82.22 -34.47
CA LYS A 173 7.21 -83.52 -34.75
C LYS A 173 5.92 -83.36 -35.57
N ALA A 174 5.76 -83.96 -36.75
CA ALA A 174 6.44 -85.09 -37.39
C ALA A 174 6.55 -84.87 -38.91
#